data_AF-A7TCM1-F1
#
_entry.id   AF-A7TCM1-F1
#
_cell.length_a   1.000
_cell.length_b   1.000
_cell.length_c   1.000
_cell.angle_alpha   90.00
_cell.angle_beta   90.00
_cell.angle_gamma   90.00
#
_symmetry.space_group_name_H-M   'P 1'
#
loop_
_entity.id
_entity.type
_entity.pdbx_description
1 polymer ?
#
loop_
_entity_poly.entity_id
_entity_poly.type
_entity_poly.pdbx_seq_one_letter_code
_entity_poly.pdbx_strand_id
1 'polypeptide(L)'
;QKKWYVFTPELSCSGCDPEADSVTTVNIAYAIMTEVAKGYSRIVRVGIDALLKYEKEHLFMTRTVREVLWGYDDPLFAEFSKLKDMFNLKFLPEISPLITMEYNETYDGISTVNTGTKNMDRTLDWIAWKGQSSMGLWNSSYANMINGSDGTQFPPGSGPGDTLYFFSTNLCRSIYLKFDSAKKMKGIPVNRYTTPASLFKNYTEVSSNRDFCLGRCYPDGILAGSQDCTPSTVTSPIVISTPHF
;
A
#
# COMPACT_ATOMS: atom_id res chain seq x y z
N GLN A 1 -6.95 12.41 7.17
CA GLN A 1 -6.33 12.79 8.46
C GLN A 1 -4.93 13.30 8.16
N LYS A 2 -4.42 14.35 8.83
CA LYS A 2 -3.01 14.73 8.68
C LYS A 2 -2.17 13.85 9.61
N LYS A 3 -1.14 13.19 9.07
CA LYS A 3 -0.17 12.39 9.84
C LYS A 3 1.20 13.06 9.76
N TRP A 4 1.96 12.99 10.85
CA TRP A 4 3.35 13.41 10.86
C TRP A 4 4.19 12.44 11.67
N TYR A 5 5.47 12.33 11.32
CA TYR A 5 6.41 11.42 11.94
C TYR A 5 7.63 12.19 12.42
N VAL A 6 8.06 11.91 13.66
CA VAL A 6 9.21 12.56 14.30
C VAL A 6 10.19 11.48 14.70
N PHE A 7 11.42 11.57 14.19
CA PHE A 7 12.48 10.64 14.53
C PHE A 7 12.84 10.77 16.02
N THR A 8 12.93 9.63 16.70
CA THR A 8 13.27 9.54 18.13
C THR A 8 14.48 8.62 18.29
N PRO A 9 15.70 9.19 18.41
CA PRO A 9 16.94 8.41 18.50
C PRO A 9 16.95 7.39 19.63
N GLU A 10 16.35 7.73 20.78
CA GLU A 10 16.37 6.92 21.99
C GLU A 10 15.51 5.66 21.89
N LEU A 11 14.53 5.65 20.98
CA LEU A 11 13.68 4.50 20.67
C LEU A 11 14.16 3.74 19.42
N SER A 12 15.24 4.19 18.80
CA SER A 12 15.86 3.57 17.63
C SER A 12 17.05 2.69 18.06
N CYS A 13 17.63 1.95 17.11
CA CYS A 13 18.83 1.17 17.39
C CYS A 13 20.00 2.10 17.82
N SER A 14 20.84 1.60 18.71
CA SER A 14 21.92 2.40 19.30
C SER A 14 22.88 2.92 18.23
N GLY A 15 23.00 4.25 18.14
CA GLY A 15 23.87 4.92 17.18
C GLY A 15 23.31 5.01 15.76
N CYS A 16 22.06 4.59 15.53
CA CYS A 16 21.44 4.67 14.22
C CYS A 16 21.04 6.11 13.89
N ASP A 17 21.32 6.53 12.67
CA ASP A 17 21.01 7.84 12.11
C ASP A 17 20.42 7.65 10.71
N PRO A 18 19.11 7.92 10.49
CA PRO A 18 18.48 7.69 9.21
C PRO A 18 19.05 8.55 8.07
N GLU A 19 19.72 9.66 8.37
CA GLU A 19 20.37 10.52 7.38
C GLU A 19 21.73 9.97 6.91
N ALA A 20 22.37 9.11 7.70
CA ALA A 20 23.70 8.57 7.40
C ALA A 20 23.67 7.05 7.09
N ASP A 21 22.82 6.31 7.81
CA ASP A 21 22.72 4.87 7.68
C ASP A 21 22.16 4.50 6.31
N SER A 22 22.92 3.69 5.58
CA SER A 22 22.57 3.24 4.24
C SER A 22 22.07 1.80 4.22
N VAL A 23 21.10 1.54 3.37
CA VAL A 23 20.54 0.21 3.12
C VAL A 23 20.68 -0.14 1.64
N THR A 24 21.11 -1.37 1.36
CA THR A 24 21.08 -1.93 0.01
C THR A 24 19.81 -2.74 -0.16
N THR A 25 18.96 -2.33 -1.11
CA THR A 25 17.67 -2.95 -1.38
C THR A 25 17.41 -3.04 -2.89
N VAL A 26 16.31 -3.68 -3.29
CA VAL A 26 15.88 -3.72 -4.69
C VAL A 26 15.66 -2.28 -5.18
N ASN A 27 16.18 -2.00 -6.37
CA ASN A 27 15.96 -0.74 -7.05
C ASN A 27 14.50 -0.64 -7.52
N ILE A 28 13.74 0.24 -6.87
CA ILE A 28 12.31 0.42 -7.10
C ILE A 28 12.05 0.94 -8.52
N ALA A 29 12.85 1.89 -9.00
CA ALA A 29 12.72 2.46 -10.34
C ALA A 29 12.96 1.40 -11.42
N TYR A 30 14.03 0.62 -11.26
CA TYR A 30 14.35 -0.50 -12.14
C TYR A 30 13.21 -1.53 -12.21
N ALA A 31 12.65 -1.90 -11.05
CA ALA A 31 11.55 -2.86 -10.97
C ALA A 31 10.29 -2.35 -11.68
N ILE A 32 9.91 -1.09 -11.44
CA ILE A 32 8.77 -0.44 -12.11
C ILE A 32 9.00 -0.36 -13.63
N MET A 33 10.16 0.13 -14.09
CA MET A 33 10.45 0.22 -15.53
C MET A 33 10.44 -1.14 -16.22
N THR A 34 10.83 -2.20 -15.51
CA THR A 34 10.74 -3.58 -16.02
C THR A 34 9.28 -4.03 -16.17
N GLU A 35 8.39 -3.71 -15.22
CA GLU A 35 6.95 -3.98 -15.36
C GLU A 35 6.30 -3.15 -16.46
N VAL A 36 6.68 -1.87 -16.60
CA VAL A 36 6.27 -1.02 -17.72
C VAL A 36 6.66 -1.69 -19.03
N ALA A 37 7.93 -2.06 -19.22
CA ALA A 37 8.42 -2.68 -20.45
C ALA A 37 7.61 -3.93 -20.85
N LYS A 38 7.21 -4.78 -19.90
CA LYS A 38 6.39 -5.97 -20.18
C LYS A 38 5.05 -5.64 -20.83
N GLY A 39 4.44 -4.50 -20.49
CA GLY A 39 3.17 -4.04 -21.06
C GLY A 39 3.24 -3.54 -22.51
N TYR A 40 4.44 -3.24 -23.04
CA TYR A 40 4.59 -2.59 -24.35
C TYR A 40 5.25 -3.45 -25.43
N SER A 41 5.24 -2.95 -26.67
CA SER A 41 5.80 -3.61 -27.85
C SER A 41 7.31 -3.81 -27.75
N ARG A 42 7.87 -4.71 -28.58
CA ARG A 42 9.31 -5.02 -28.58
C ARG A 42 10.19 -3.78 -28.82
N ILE A 43 9.74 -2.85 -29.66
CA ILE A 43 10.49 -1.60 -29.94
C ILE A 43 10.61 -0.75 -28.67
N VAL A 44 9.50 -0.57 -27.95
CA VAL A 44 9.48 0.18 -26.69
C VAL A 44 10.34 -0.51 -25.63
N ARG A 45 10.27 -1.84 -25.53
CA ARG A 45 11.12 -2.63 -24.62
C ARG A 45 12.62 -2.41 -24.87
N VAL A 46 13.04 -2.39 -26.13
CA VAL A 46 14.43 -2.10 -26.51
C VAL A 46 14.81 -0.66 -26.12
N GLY A 47 13.90 0.30 -26.30
CA GLY A 47 14.12 1.68 -25.85
C GLY A 47 14.30 1.80 -24.33
N ILE A 48 13.45 1.13 -23.54
CA ILE A 48 13.56 1.10 -22.07
C ILE A 48 14.86 0.41 -21.63
N ASP A 49 15.23 -0.72 -22.24
CA ASP A 49 16.50 -1.41 -21.95
C ASP A 49 17.73 -0.54 -22.27
N ALA A 50 17.68 0.22 -23.37
CA ALA A 50 18.72 1.19 -23.71
C ALA A 50 18.82 2.32 -22.67
N LEU A 51 17.67 2.83 -22.19
CA LEU A 51 17.62 3.85 -21.16
C LEU A 51 18.19 3.34 -19.83
N LEU A 52 17.80 2.15 -19.38
CA LEU A 52 18.34 1.51 -18.17
C LEU A 52 19.86 1.37 -18.23
N LYS A 53 20.40 0.99 -19.40
CA LYS A 53 21.86 0.89 -19.62
C LYS A 53 22.55 2.24 -19.67
N TYR A 54 21.91 3.26 -20.25
CA TYR A 54 22.42 4.62 -20.32
C TYR A 54 22.57 5.23 -18.92
N GLU A 55 21.54 5.10 -18.08
CA GLU A 55 21.54 5.55 -16.68
C GLU A 55 22.37 4.64 -15.76
N LYS A 56 22.92 3.54 -16.29
CA LYS A 56 23.74 2.55 -15.56
C LYS A 56 22.99 1.96 -14.36
N GLU A 57 21.72 1.70 -14.54
CA GLU A 57 20.85 1.18 -13.50
C GLU A 57 21.15 -0.28 -13.17
N HIS A 58 21.04 -0.62 -11.89
CA HIS A 58 21.26 -1.96 -11.37
C HIS A 58 20.03 -2.45 -10.59
N LEU A 59 19.88 -3.77 -10.49
CA LEU A 59 18.76 -4.39 -9.76
C LEU A 59 18.74 -4.02 -8.27
N PHE A 60 19.89 -3.68 -7.70
CA PHE A 60 20.03 -3.23 -6.33
C PHE A 60 20.51 -1.79 -6.30
N MET A 61 19.99 -1.02 -5.36
CA MET A 61 20.41 0.34 -5.07
C MET A 61 20.86 0.43 -3.62
N THR A 62 21.77 1.36 -3.33
CA THR A 62 22.15 1.70 -1.95
C THR A 62 21.80 3.16 -1.71
N ARG A 63 20.96 3.40 -0.69
CA ARG A 63 20.49 4.73 -0.30
C ARG A 63 20.36 4.83 1.21
N THR A 64 20.31 6.05 1.73
CA THR A 64 20.04 6.28 3.16
C THR A 64 18.65 5.82 3.55
N VAL A 65 18.45 5.48 4.82
CA VAL A 65 17.11 5.15 5.36
C VAL A 65 16.12 6.31 5.14
N ARG A 66 16.60 7.55 5.28
CA ARG A 66 15.83 8.78 5.04
C ARG A 66 15.32 8.87 3.60
N GLU A 67 16.18 8.61 2.61
CA GLU A 67 15.80 8.62 1.20
C GLU A 67 14.79 7.52 0.89
N VAL A 68 15.00 6.29 1.36
CA VAL A 68 14.08 5.18 1.08
C VAL A 68 12.70 5.44 1.67
N LEU A 69 12.61 5.97 2.90
CA LEU A 69 11.33 6.17 3.57
C LEU A 69 10.55 7.37 3.05
N TRP A 70 11.14 8.57 3.03
CA TRP A 70 10.40 9.79 2.68
C TRP A 70 10.79 10.40 1.34
N GLY A 71 11.63 9.67 0.61
CA GLY A 71 11.76 9.81 -0.81
C GLY A 71 13.04 10.45 -1.30
N TYR A 72 13.28 10.21 -2.58
CA TYR A 72 14.39 10.71 -3.36
C TYR A 72 13.94 10.89 -4.81
N ASP A 73 14.56 11.85 -5.52
CA ASP A 73 14.38 12.00 -6.96
C ASP A 73 15.22 10.96 -7.70
N ASP A 74 14.58 10.16 -8.53
CA ASP A 74 15.21 9.08 -9.27
C ASP A 74 15.63 9.54 -10.70
N PRO A 75 16.91 9.39 -11.08
CA PRO A 75 17.42 9.89 -12.35
C PRO A 75 16.80 9.17 -13.56
N LEU A 76 16.54 7.86 -13.44
CA LEU A 76 15.91 7.07 -14.49
C LEU A 76 14.49 7.56 -14.77
N PHE A 77 13.70 7.83 -13.74
CA PHE A 77 12.35 8.37 -13.90
C PHE A 77 12.35 9.80 -14.44
N ALA A 78 13.29 10.64 -13.99
CA ALA A 78 13.45 12.00 -14.52
C ALA A 78 13.76 11.99 -16.03
N GLU A 79 14.71 11.17 -16.48
CA GLU A 79 15.06 11.08 -17.90
C GLU A 79 13.94 10.41 -18.71
N PHE A 80 13.26 9.41 -18.15
CA PHE A 80 12.09 8.79 -18.79
C PHE A 80 10.99 9.82 -19.07
N SER A 81 10.61 10.61 -18.06
CA SER A 81 9.59 11.66 -18.20
C SER A 81 10.01 12.70 -19.25
N LYS A 82 11.26 13.14 -19.22
CA LYS A 82 11.81 14.09 -20.20
C LYS A 82 11.79 13.55 -21.64
N LEU A 83 12.24 12.32 -21.86
CA LEU A 83 12.24 11.71 -23.21
C LEU A 83 10.81 11.49 -23.71
N LYS A 84 9.91 11.07 -22.83
CA LYS A 84 8.49 10.92 -23.16
C LYS A 84 7.89 12.24 -23.65
N ASP A 85 8.15 13.35 -22.97
CA ASP A 85 7.66 14.67 -23.35
C ASP A 85 8.31 15.17 -24.64
N MET A 86 9.63 15.01 -24.76
CA MET A 86 10.40 15.42 -25.94
C MET A 86 9.89 14.74 -27.22
N PHE A 87 9.55 13.46 -27.16
CA PHE A 87 9.05 12.67 -28.30
C PHE A 87 7.52 12.54 -28.33
N ASN A 88 6.79 13.24 -27.45
CA ASN A 88 5.33 13.22 -27.34
C ASN A 88 4.75 11.79 -27.25
N LEU A 89 5.36 10.93 -26.45
CA LEU A 89 5.01 9.50 -26.30
C LEU A 89 3.84 9.31 -25.32
N LYS A 90 2.69 9.92 -25.61
CA LYS A 90 1.49 9.91 -24.73
C LYS A 90 0.93 8.52 -24.40
N PHE A 91 1.33 7.49 -25.14
CA PHE A 91 0.91 6.11 -24.88
C PHE A 91 1.67 5.48 -23.71
N LEU A 92 2.79 6.07 -23.28
CA LEU A 92 3.56 5.65 -22.10
C LEU A 92 2.94 6.21 -20.81
N PRO A 93 3.06 5.50 -19.68
CA PRO A 93 2.48 5.96 -18.41
C PRO A 93 3.12 7.26 -17.93
N GLU A 94 2.40 8.02 -17.11
CA GLU A 94 3.02 9.07 -16.29
C GLU A 94 3.69 8.43 -15.09
N ILE A 95 4.95 8.81 -14.83
CA ILE A 95 5.72 8.33 -13.69
C ILE A 95 6.39 9.54 -13.05
N SER A 96 6.13 9.74 -11.76
CA SER A 96 6.79 10.78 -10.97
C SER A 96 8.27 10.43 -10.77
N PRO A 97 9.20 11.39 -10.94
CA PRO A 97 10.60 11.20 -10.56
C PRO A 97 10.80 10.93 -9.07
N LEU A 98 9.93 11.47 -8.22
CA LEU A 98 9.95 11.24 -6.79
C LEU A 98 9.45 9.83 -6.47
N ILE A 99 10.33 9.01 -5.89
CA ILE A 99 9.99 7.73 -5.27
C ILE A 99 9.91 7.96 -3.78
N THR A 100 8.82 7.54 -3.13
CA THR A 100 8.68 7.58 -1.67
C THR A 100 7.89 6.38 -1.18
N MET A 101 8.19 5.90 0.03
CA MET A 101 7.45 4.80 0.67
C MET A 101 6.42 5.30 1.67
N GLU A 102 6.72 6.43 2.31
CA GLU A 102 5.89 7.06 3.33
C GLU A 102 5.68 8.55 2.99
N TYR A 103 4.65 9.12 3.58
CA TYR A 103 4.31 10.52 3.39
C TYR A 103 4.27 11.23 4.74
N ASN A 104 4.97 12.37 4.83
CA ASN A 104 4.95 13.21 6.01
C ASN A 104 4.12 14.46 5.75
N GLU A 105 3.30 14.84 6.72
CA GLU A 105 2.45 16.04 6.68
C GLU A 105 1.44 16.11 5.53
N THR A 106 1.09 14.98 4.93
CA THR A 106 0.12 14.95 3.83
C THR A 106 -1.32 14.96 4.33
N TYR A 107 -2.20 15.51 3.49
CA TYR A 107 -3.63 15.49 3.67
C TYR A 107 -4.25 14.51 2.67
N ASP A 108 -4.77 13.40 3.17
CA ASP A 108 -5.39 12.36 2.35
C ASP A 108 -6.71 12.78 1.68
N GLY A 109 -7.17 14.03 1.82
CA GLY A 109 -8.46 14.46 1.28
C GLY A 109 -9.62 14.37 2.27
N ILE A 110 -10.81 14.68 1.79
CA ILE A 110 -12.05 14.67 2.58
C ILE A 110 -12.61 13.25 2.58
N SER A 111 -12.82 12.72 3.78
CA SER A 111 -13.48 11.45 4.00
C SER A 111 -14.63 11.64 4.98
N THR A 112 -15.69 10.89 4.78
CA THR A 112 -16.94 11.01 5.54
C THR A 112 -17.14 9.72 6.33
N VAL A 113 -17.46 9.86 7.60
CA VAL A 113 -17.73 8.74 8.51
C VAL A 113 -19.09 8.89 9.18
N ASN A 114 -19.64 7.77 9.63
CA ASN A 114 -20.85 7.76 10.43
C ASN A 114 -20.55 8.30 11.84
N THR A 115 -21.36 9.24 12.32
CA THR A 115 -21.21 9.81 13.66
C THR A 115 -21.81 8.95 14.77
N GLY A 116 -22.57 7.91 14.43
CA GLY A 116 -23.30 7.08 15.38
C GLY A 116 -24.67 7.63 15.81
N THR A 117 -25.02 8.86 15.42
CA THR A 117 -26.26 9.52 15.89
C THR A 117 -27.55 8.82 15.47
N LYS A 118 -27.56 8.20 14.28
CA LYS A 118 -28.71 7.43 13.78
C LYS A 118 -28.64 5.95 14.14
N ASN A 119 -27.44 5.40 14.25
CA ASN A 119 -27.19 4.01 14.58
C ASN A 119 -25.80 3.88 15.20
N MET A 120 -25.75 3.51 16.48
CA MET A 120 -24.52 3.38 17.25
C MET A 120 -23.64 2.24 16.74
N ASP A 121 -24.23 1.20 16.14
CA ASP A 121 -23.51 0.03 15.61
C ASP A 121 -22.69 0.35 14.35
N ARG A 122 -22.89 1.55 13.78
CA ARG A 122 -22.15 2.04 12.61
C ARG A 122 -21.20 3.19 12.94
N THR A 123 -21.00 3.49 14.21
CA THR A 123 -20.17 4.62 14.63
C THR A 123 -18.77 4.50 14.06
N LEU A 124 -18.28 5.57 13.44
CA LEU A 124 -16.99 5.69 12.74
C LEU A 124 -16.81 4.83 11.49
N ASP A 125 -17.82 4.06 11.08
CA ASP A 125 -17.79 3.39 9.77
C ASP A 125 -17.60 4.41 8.67
N TRP A 126 -16.74 4.09 7.70
CA TRP A 126 -16.60 4.87 6.48
C TRP A 126 -17.94 4.95 5.73
N ILE A 127 -18.30 6.17 5.33
CA ILE A 127 -19.33 6.44 4.31
C ILE A 127 -18.64 6.62 2.96
N ALA A 128 -17.55 7.38 2.96
CA ALA A 128 -16.71 7.58 1.78
C ALA A 128 -15.27 7.88 2.22
N TRP A 129 -14.29 7.35 1.49
CA TRP A 129 -12.88 7.66 1.62
C TRP A 129 -12.43 8.43 0.38
N LYS A 130 -11.82 9.62 0.57
CA LYS A 130 -11.46 10.54 -0.53
C LYS A 130 -12.64 10.84 -1.48
N GLY A 131 -13.84 10.99 -0.92
CA GLY A 131 -15.09 11.18 -1.67
C GLY A 131 -15.63 9.95 -2.42
N GLN A 132 -14.95 8.79 -2.34
CA GLN A 132 -15.37 7.55 -2.98
C GLN A 132 -16.03 6.60 -1.96
N SER A 133 -17.19 6.04 -2.30
CA SER A 133 -17.85 5.01 -1.50
C SER A 133 -17.38 3.58 -1.84
N SER A 134 -16.51 3.44 -2.85
CA SER A 134 -15.92 2.19 -3.31
C SER A 134 -14.59 2.46 -4.01
N MET A 135 -13.64 1.52 -3.94
CA MET A 135 -12.25 1.74 -4.37
C MET A 135 -12.02 1.75 -5.90
N GLY A 136 -12.77 0.94 -6.65
CA GLY A 136 -12.57 0.74 -8.09
C GLY A 136 -11.25 0.07 -8.49
N LEU A 137 -10.39 -0.34 -7.53
CA LEU A 137 -9.07 -0.95 -7.75
C LEU A 137 -9.14 -2.46 -8.05
N TRP A 138 -10.01 -3.18 -7.37
CA TRP A 138 -10.07 -4.64 -7.36
C TRP A 138 -11.02 -5.20 -8.43
N ASN A 139 -11.00 -6.52 -8.68
CA ASN A 139 -11.73 -7.13 -9.80
C ASN A 139 -13.24 -7.30 -9.59
N SER A 140 -13.76 -7.03 -8.38
CA SER A 140 -15.18 -7.19 -8.07
C SER A 140 -15.72 -6.07 -7.19
N SER A 141 -17.04 -5.87 -7.22
CA SER A 141 -17.72 -4.94 -6.31
C SER A 141 -17.50 -5.32 -4.85
N TYR A 142 -17.46 -6.61 -4.53
CA TYR A 142 -17.18 -7.14 -3.20
C TYR A 142 -15.80 -6.70 -2.70
N ALA A 143 -14.75 -6.90 -3.49
CA ALA A 143 -13.39 -6.53 -3.09
C ALA A 143 -13.19 -5.01 -2.96
N ASN A 144 -13.99 -4.23 -3.70
CA ASN A 144 -13.96 -2.77 -3.67
C ASN A 144 -14.86 -2.13 -2.60
N MET A 145 -15.50 -2.92 -1.72
CA MET A 145 -16.27 -2.37 -0.60
C MET A 145 -15.35 -1.73 0.43
N ILE A 146 -15.75 -0.57 0.95
CA ILE A 146 -15.11 0.12 2.08
C ILE A 146 -15.94 -0.20 3.33
N ASN A 147 -15.48 -1.15 4.14
CA ASN A 147 -16.22 -1.72 5.26
C ASN A 147 -15.57 -1.36 6.59
N GLY A 148 -16.41 -1.03 7.57
CA GLY A 148 -15.99 -0.71 8.92
C GLY A 148 -15.31 0.66 9.03
N SER A 149 -14.54 0.85 10.11
CA SER A 149 -13.87 2.10 10.44
C SER A 149 -12.45 2.19 9.83
N ASP A 150 -11.63 3.11 10.34
CA ASP A 150 -10.19 3.20 10.05
C ASP A 150 -9.33 2.23 10.89
N GLY A 151 -9.96 1.42 11.76
CA GLY A 151 -9.29 0.45 12.62
C GLY A 151 -8.77 1.01 13.94
N THR A 152 -8.90 2.33 14.20
CA THR A 152 -8.51 2.94 15.48
C THR A 152 -9.56 2.74 16.57
N GLN A 153 -10.82 2.66 16.17
CA GLN A 153 -11.98 2.51 17.05
C GLN A 153 -13.04 1.65 16.36
N PHE A 154 -13.86 0.97 17.15
CA PHE A 154 -14.94 0.10 16.68
C PHE A 154 -16.24 0.43 17.42
N PRO A 155 -17.40 0.05 16.88
CA PRO A 155 -18.68 0.27 17.55
C PRO A 155 -18.70 -0.26 18.99
N PRO A 156 -19.33 0.46 19.93
CA PRO A 156 -19.40 0.04 21.33
C PRO A 156 -20.18 -1.25 21.48
N GLY A 157 -19.85 -2.05 22.50
CA GLY A 157 -20.51 -3.33 22.74
C GLY A 157 -19.99 -4.52 21.92
N SER A 158 -19.00 -4.30 21.05
CA SER A 158 -18.30 -5.36 20.32
C SER A 158 -17.78 -6.46 21.25
N GLY A 159 -18.17 -7.70 21.00
CA GLY A 159 -17.89 -8.88 21.82
C GLY A 159 -17.25 -10.04 21.05
N PRO A 160 -16.93 -11.15 21.74
CA PRO A 160 -16.20 -12.28 21.16
C PRO A 160 -16.84 -12.95 19.93
N GLY A 161 -18.16 -12.81 19.74
CA GLY A 161 -18.87 -13.35 18.57
C GLY A 161 -18.77 -12.47 17.32
N ASP A 162 -18.30 -11.23 17.46
CA ASP A 162 -18.36 -10.24 16.40
C ASP A 162 -17.16 -10.31 15.46
N THR A 163 -17.41 -9.94 14.21
CA THR A 163 -16.37 -9.74 13.21
C THR A 163 -16.16 -8.26 13.02
N LEU A 164 -14.96 -7.78 13.33
CA LEU A 164 -14.66 -6.36 13.23
C LEU A 164 -14.03 -6.07 11.88
N TYR A 165 -14.72 -5.28 11.06
CA TYR A 165 -14.20 -4.84 9.77
C TYR A 165 -13.50 -3.49 9.93
N PHE A 166 -12.48 -3.26 9.13
CA PHE A 166 -11.95 -1.92 8.91
C PHE A 166 -11.33 -1.82 7.52
N PHE A 167 -11.32 -0.60 6.98
CA PHE A 167 -10.68 -0.31 5.72
C PHE A 167 -9.25 0.16 5.96
N SER A 168 -8.28 -0.62 5.50
CA SER A 168 -6.86 -0.24 5.58
C SER A 168 -6.49 0.58 4.35
N THR A 169 -6.21 1.86 4.56
CA THR A 169 -5.76 2.78 3.50
C THR A 169 -4.44 2.33 2.89
N ASN A 170 -3.57 1.68 3.66
CA ASN A 170 -2.26 1.22 3.19
C ASN A 170 -2.37 -0.08 2.36
N LEU A 171 -3.38 -0.92 2.63
CA LEU A 171 -3.65 -2.13 1.84
C LEU A 171 -4.63 -1.86 0.70
N CYS A 172 -5.22 -0.67 0.63
CA CYS A 172 -6.27 -0.30 -0.32
C CYS A 172 -7.48 -1.24 -0.31
N ARG A 173 -7.76 -1.93 0.81
CA ARG A 173 -8.86 -2.90 0.92
C ARG A 173 -9.40 -2.97 2.33
N SER A 174 -10.65 -3.42 2.42
CA SER A 174 -11.25 -3.82 3.68
C SER A 174 -10.66 -5.14 4.17
N ILE A 175 -10.33 -5.18 5.45
CA ILE A 175 -9.92 -6.39 6.16
C ILE A 175 -10.82 -6.61 7.37
N TYR A 176 -10.66 -7.76 8.02
CA TYR A 176 -11.49 -8.13 9.16
C TYR A 176 -10.68 -8.84 10.24
N LEU A 177 -11.13 -8.66 11.46
CA LEU A 177 -10.56 -9.23 12.66
C LEU A 177 -11.56 -10.17 13.33
N LYS A 178 -11.03 -11.25 13.91
CA LYS A 178 -11.78 -12.23 14.68
C LYS A 178 -11.28 -12.25 16.11
N PHE A 179 -12.17 -12.56 17.05
CA PHE A 179 -11.80 -12.72 18.44
C PHE A 179 -10.75 -13.84 18.58
N ASP A 180 -9.69 -13.54 19.30
CA ASP A 180 -8.62 -14.48 19.64
C ASP A 180 -8.74 -14.87 21.12
N SER A 181 -8.71 -13.88 22.02
CA SER A 181 -8.68 -14.16 23.45
C SER A 181 -9.08 -12.96 24.31
N ALA A 182 -9.60 -13.23 25.51
CA ALA A 182 -9.79 -12.20 26.53
C ALA A 182 -8.44 -11.87 27.21
N LYS A 183 -8.17 -10.59 27.43
CA LYS A 183 -6.96 -10.08 28.09
C LYS A 183 -7.32 -9.00 29.11
N LYS A 184 -6.32 -8.59 29.88
CA LYS A 184 -6.40 -7.46 30.82
C LYS A 184 -5.24 -6.51 30.55
N MET A 185 -5.54 -5.28 30.15
CA MET A 185 -4.52 -4.24 29.93
C MET A 185 -4.66 -3.17 31.00
N LYS A 186 -3.61 -2.96 31.81
CA LYS A 186 -3.60 -1.97 32.91
C LYS A 186 -4.84 -2.05 33.82
N GLY A 187 -5.33 -3.25 34.08
CA GLY A 187 -6.51 -3.47 34.92
C GLY A 187 -7.85 -3.55 34.18
N ILE A 188 -7.90 -3.15 32.90
CA ILE A 188 -9.13 -3.08 32.10
C ILE A 188 -9.31 -4.38 31.30
N PRO A 189 -10.46 -5.09 31.42
CA PRO A 189 -10.78 -6.23 30.57
C PRO A 189 -10.88 -5.79 29.10
N VAL A 190 -10.20 -6.48 28.21
CA VAL A 190 -10.20 -6.21 26.77
C VAL A 190 -10.27 -7.49 25.98
N ASN A 191 -10.84 -7.41 24.77
CA ASN A 191 -10.84 -8.50 23.81
C ASN A 191 -9.69 -8.30 22.83
N ARG A 192 -8.82 -9.31 22.70
CA ARG A 192 -7.82 -9.35 21.64
C ARG A 192 -8.50 -9.88 20.38
N TYR A 193 -8.38 -9.13 19.29
CA TYR A 193 -8.76 -9.56 17.96
C TYR A 193 -7.52 -9.69 17.08
N THR A 194 -7.55 -10.62 16.14
CA THR A 194 -6.45 -10.87 15.19
C THR A 194 -7.01 -11.07 13.78
N THR A 195 -6.16 -10.83 12.77
CA THR A 195 -6.48 -11.16 11.38
C THR A 195 -6.46 -12.68 11.19
N PRO A 196 -7.52 -13.30 10.67
CA PRO A 196 -7.53 -14.74 10.44
C PRO A 196 -6.66 -15.12 9.25
N ALA A 197 -6.09 -16.33 9.28
CA ALA A 197 -5.20 -16.84 8.24
C ALA A 197 -5.83 -16.84 6.84
N SER A 198 -7.14 -17.05 6.75
CA SER A 198 -7.92 -17.01 5.49
C SER A 198 -7.75 -15.71 4.70
N LEU A 199 -7.41 -14.60 5.37
CA LEU A 199 -7.15 -13.33 4.70
C LEU A 199 -5.90 -13.38 3.80
N PHE A 200 -4.92 -14.19 4.18
CA PHE A 200 -3.62 -14.31 3.51
C PHE A 200 -3.52 -15.56 2.64
N LYS A 201 -4.58 -16.37 2.56
CA LYS A 201 -4.60 -17.58 1.72
C LYS A 201 -4.80 -17.26 0.25
N ASN A 202 -4.21 -18.05 -0.63
CA ASN A 202 -4.39 -17.91 -2.06
C ASN A 202 -5.83 -18.29 -2.47
N TYR A 203 -6.19 -17.97 -3.73
CA TYR A 203 -7.55 -18.15 -4.22
C TYR A 203 -8.00 -19.62 -4.37
N THR A 204 -7.07 -20.58 -4.43
CA THR A 204 -7.39 -22.01 -4.51
C THR A 204 -7.88 -22.54 -3.17
N GLU A 205 -7.42 -21.94 -2.07
CA GLU A 205 -7.92 -22.25 -0.72
C GLU A 205 -9.13 -21.37 -0.33
N VAL A 206 -9.09 -20.08 -0.68
CA VAL A 206 -10.16 -19.10 -0.39
C VAL A 206 -10.57 -18.41 -1.69
N SER A 207 -11.61 -18.91 -2.34
CA SER A 207 -12.03 -18.48 -3.69
C SER A 207 -12.28 -16.97 -3.81
N SER A 208 -12.80 -16.32 -2.77
CA SER A 208 -13.04 -14.87 -2.75
C SER A 208 -11.75 -14.04 -2.82
N ASN A 209 -10.59 -14.60 -2.47
CA ASN A 209 -9.32 -13.88 -2.57
C ASN A 209 -8.88 -13.66 -4.03
N ARG A 210 -9.49 -14.34 -5.00
CA ARG A 210 -9.28 -14.09 -6.44
C ARG A 210 -9.59 -12.65 -6.84
N ASP A 211 -10.54 -12.01 -6.15
CA ASP A 211 -10.98 -10.66 -6.48
C ASP A 211 -9.96 -9.58 -6.11
N PHE A 212 -9.01 -9.91 -5.22
CA PHE A 212 -7.95 -9.02 -4.75
C PHE A 212 -6.62 -9.18 -5.51
N CYS A 213 -6.67 -9.75 -6.72
CA CYS A 213 -5.50 -9.89 -7.59
C CYS A 213 -5.39 -8.72 -8.58
N LEU A 214 -4.19 -8.15 -8.77
CA LEU A 214 -3.93 -7.10 -9.76
C LEU A 214 -3.09 -7.66 -10.91
N GLY A 215 -3.74 -8.12 -11.98
CA GLY A 215 -3.12 -8.76 -13.14
C GLY A 215 -2.56 -10.17 -12.88
N ARG A 216 -2.05 -10.44 -11.68
CA ARG A 216 -1.62 -11.76 -11.19
C ARG A 216 -2.08 -12.01 -9.76
N CYS A 217 -2.31 -13.28 -9.43
CA CYS A 217 -2.54 -13.74 -8.07
C CYS A 217 -1.24 -14.30 -7.48
N TYR A 218 -1.03 -14.08 -6.18
CA TYR A 218 0.16 -14.51 -5.48
C TYR A 218 -0.11 -15.77 -4.62
N PRO A 219 0.96 -16.50 -4.22
CA PRO A 219 0.86 -17.59 -3.24
C PRO A 219 0.39 -17.11 -1.86
N ASP A 220 0.17 -18.07 -0.95
CA ASP A 220 -0.14 -17.80 0.45
C ASP A 220 0.84 -16.82 1.10
N GLY A 221 0.32 -15.98 2.00
CA GLY A 221 1.09 -14.98 2.73
C GLY A 221 1.31 -13.67 1.97
N ILE A 222 1.05 -13.65 0.65
CA ILE A 222 1.35 -12.50 -0.21
C ILE A 222 0.07 -11.87 -0.74
N LEU A 223 -0.07 -10.57 -0.50
CA LEU A 223 -1.15 -9.72 -0.99
C LEU A 223 -0.61 -8.80 -2.10
N ALA A 224 -1.45 -8.51 -3.10
CA ALA A 224 -1.15 -7.46 -4.07
C ALA A 224 -1.21 -6.08 -3.39
N GLY A 225 -0.25 -5.20 -3.69
CA GLY A 225 -0.21 -3.83 -3.18
C GLY A 225 -0.44 -2.80 -4.28
N SER A 226 -0.99 -1.65 -3.91
CA SER A 226 -1.03 -0.44 -4.73
C SER A 226 -0.70 0.74 -3.83
N GLN A 227 0.18 1.64 -4.27
CA GLN A 227 0.63 2.76 -3.46
C GLN A 227 -0.49 3.79 -3.23
N ASP A 228 -1.18 4.16 -4.31
CA ASP A 228 -2.16 5.26 -4.28
C ASP A 228 -3.62 4.77 -4.28
N CYS A 229 -3.80 3.45 -4.22
CA CYS A 229 -5.09 2.79 -4.29
C CYS A 229 -5.91 3.09 -5.55
N THR A 230 -5.26 3.55 -6.62
CA THR A 230 -5.88 3.81 -7.92
C THR A 230 -5.58 2.69 -8.90
N PRO A 231 -6.52 2.34 -9.80
CA PRO A 231 -6.22 1.52 -10.96
C PRO A 231 -5.08 2.13 -11.77
N SER A 232 -4.16 1.29 -12.24
CA SER A 232 -3.08 1.67 -13.13
C SER A 232 -3.03 0.72 -14.32
N THR A 233 -2.62 1.24 -15.48
CA THR A 233 -2.31 0.41 -16.65
C THR A 233 -1.00 -0.37 -16.48
N VAL A 234 -0.15 0.06 -15.54
CA VAL A 234 1.08 -0.62 -15.16
C VAL A 234 0.79 -1.52 -13.98
N THR A 235 1.10 -2.80 -14.11
CA THR A 235 1.01 -3.74 -12.99
C THR A 235 1.90 -3.26 -11.85
N SER A 236 1.30 -3.04 -10.68
CA SER A 236 2.05 -2.68 -9.48
C SER A 236 3.03 -3.80 -9.12
N PRO A 237 4.34 -3.54 -9.04
CA PRO A 237 5.31 -4.53 -8.58
C PRO A 237 5.29 -4.70 -7.06
N ILE A 238 4.45 -3.94 -6.34
CA ILE A 238 4.38 -3.94 -4.89
C ILE A 238 3.58 -5.15 -4.41
N VAL A 239 4.16 -5.86 -3.45
CA VAL A 239 3.52 -6.95 -2.70
C VAL A 239 3.58 -6.66 -1.22
N ILE A 240 2.60 -7.16 -0.48
CA ILE A 240 2.48 -6.94 0.96
C ILE A 240 2.35 -8.30 1.65
N SER A 241 3.04 -8.46 2.77
CA SER A 241 2.97 -9.67 3.59
C SER A 241 2.96 -9.31 5.06
N THR A 242 2.75 -10.32 5.90
CA THR A 242 3.17 -10.26 7.30
C THR A 242 4.70 -10.15 7.40
N PRO A 243 5.24 -9.57 8.49
CA PRO A 243 6.67 -9.54 8.71
C PRO A 243 7.26 -10.96 8.67
N HIS A 244 8.34 -11.14 7.91
CA HIS A 244 8.99 -12.44 7.68
C HIS A 244 8.14 -13.50 6.95
N PHE A 245 7.11 -13.07 6.22
CA PHE A 245 6.15 -13.94 5.51
C PHE A 245 5.38 -14.85 6.48
#